data_AF-A0A967K6C6-F1
#
_entry.id   AF-A0A967K6C6-F1
#
_cell.length_a   1.000
_cell.length_b   1.000
_cell.length_c   1.000
_cell.angle_alpha   90.00
_cell.angle_beta   90.00
_cell.angle_gamma   90.00
#
_symmetry.space_group_name_H-M   'P 1'
#
loop_
_entity.id
_entity.type
_entity.pdbx_description
1 polymer ?
#
loop_
_entity_poly.entity_id
_entity_poly.type
_entity_poly.pdbx_seq_one_letter_code
_entity_poly.pdbx_strand_id
1 'polypeptide(L)'
;NHSLKNLLVDIGNKSPTFELREQVVNEVRAEDGRSRYFLQAARIDRQRNELYDVTIYDVSDPTRHRTTYADSGTMAFNELGTDLYLTLHDGVIYEAGGNREGGFTRVTFEEQVVPLRGVGDILERRTGGGQRSDREMSISMLASSAREKEAEASEAAEELRARSLEAVRQALGLETEDADGEDGGGAVASTVARRTSTALPRDDLTESVALVARTKASQERSLRLTASRYRVEIHKKYTIPFACIVFVLIGAPIAVRFPRGGVGMTIAVSVGVFAIYWMGLIGGERLADRGIVDPALSMWTPNILFFLAGLAMSMRLGRWVATARGGGWDDLLFTLKRLAASPVRRLRGEGSA
;
A
#
# COMPACT_ATOMS: atom_id res chain seq x y z
N ASN A 1 4.51 12.58 3.61
CA ASN A 1 4.91 11.22 3.18
C ASN A 1 5.25 11.20 1.70
N HIS A 2 4.32 11.37 0.77
CA HIS A 2 4.64 11.39 -0.67
C HIS A 2 5.74 12.40 -1.05
N SER A 3 5.71 13.63 -0.53
CA SER A 3 6.78 14.61 -0.76
C SER A 3 8.14 14.19 -0.20
N LEU A 4 8.18 13.43 0.90
CA LEU A 4 9.42 12.90 1.48
C LEU A 4 9.96 11.76 0.63
N LYS A 5 9.08 10.88 0.12
CA LYS A 5 9.44 9.81 -0.81
C LYS A 5 10.08 10.39 -2.07
N ASN A 6 9.45 11.42 -2.67
CA ASN A 6 10.01 12.10 -3.83
C ASN A 6 11.37 12.72 -3.53
N LEU A 7 11.52 13.37 -2.37
CA LEU A 7 12.80 13.95 -1.96
C LEU A 7 13.91 12.89 -1.80
N LEU A 8 13.59 11.71 -1.28
CA LEU A 8 14.56 10.63 -1.15
C LEU A 8 15.05 10.13 -2.52
N VAL A 9 14.15 10.03 -3.51
CA VAL A 9 14.54 9.70 -4.88
C VAL A 9 15.43 10.78 -5.47
N ASP A 10 15.06 12.06 -5.31
CA ASP A 10 15.86 13.19 -5.80
C ASP A 10 17.27 13.22 -5.17
N ILE A 11 17.39 12.85 -3.89
CA ILE A 11 18.68 12.70 -3.21
C ILE A 11 19.48 11.52 -3.76
N GLY A 12 18.86 10.38 -4.01
CA GLY A 12 19.51 9.21 -4.62
C GLY A 12 20.12 9.53 -5.99
N ASN A 13 19.40 10.28 -6.82
CA ASN A 13 19.91 10.75 -8.12
C ASN A 13 21.11 11.69 -7.99
N LYS A 14 21.17 12.49 -6.92
CA LYS A 14 22.27 13.44 -6.69
C LYS A 14 23.49 12.80 -6.02
N SER A 15 23.27 11.74 -5.24
CA SER A 15 24.30 11.01 -4.49
C SER A 15 24.07 9.50 -4.61
N PRO A 16 24.63 8.83 -5.65
CA PRO A 16 24.46 7.39 -5.87
C PRO A 16 24.92 6.52 -4.68
N THR A 17 25.85 7.05 -3.86
CA THR A 17 26.33 6.45 -2.61
C THR A 17 25.27 6.38 -1.50
N PHE A 18 24.13 7.06 -1.63
CA PHE A 18 23.18 7.25 -0.53
C PHE A 18 22.46 5.97 -0.10
N GLU A 19 22.21 5.06 -1.04
CA GLU A 19 21.51 3.79 -0.77
C GLU A 19 22.44 2.69 -0.25
N LEU A 20 23.75 2.85 -0.42
CA LEU A 20 24.75 1.85 -0.03
C LEU A 20 25.09 1.92 1.45
N ARG A 21 25.36 0.75 2.03
CA ARG A 21 25.84 0.59 3.40
C ARG A 21 27.31 0.21 3.41
N GLU A 22 28.08 0.89 4.25
CA GLU A 22 29.49 0.58 4.50
C GLU A 22 29.61 -0.78 5.21
N GLN A 23 30.73 -1.48 4.96
CA GLN A 23 31.08 -2.75 5.61
C GLN A 23 30.04 -3.88 5.47
N VAL A 24 29.09 -3.72 4.56
CA VAL A 24 28.04 -4.70 4.26
C VAL A 24 28.06 -4.98 2.77
N VAL A 25 27.75 -6.22 2.41
CA VAL A 25 27.55 -6.62 1.01
C VAL A 25 26.20 -6.08 0.54
N ASN A 26 26.23 -5.10 -0.37
CA ASN A 26 25.05 -4.53 -1.00
C ASN A 26 24.74 -5.31 -2.27
N GLU A 27 23.49 -5.77 -2.44
CA GLU A 27 23.05 -6.40 -3.67
C GLU A 27 22.55 -5.35 -4.66
N VAL A 28 23.15 -5.32 -5.85
CA VAL A 28 22.77 -4.43 -6.93
C VAL A 28 22.23 -5.30 -8.08
N ARG A 29 20.93 -5.13 -8.38
CA ARG A 29 20.24 -5.88 -9.43
C ARG A 29 20.05 -5.00 -10.65
N ALA A 30 20.54 -5.46 -11.81
CA ALA A 30 20.21 -4.83 -13.08
C ALA A 30 18.79 -5.22 -13.52
N GLU A 31 18.10 -4.31 -14.21
CA GLU A 31 16.73 -4.47 -14.71
C GLU A 31 16.55 -5.72 -15.59
N ASP A 32 17.59 -6.14 -16.31
CA ASP A 32 17.61 -7.35 -17.14
C ASP A 32 17.38 -8.65 -16.34
N GLY A 33 17.39 -8.60 -15.00
CA GLY A 33 17.12 -9.72 -14.09
C GLY A 33 18.16 -10.83 -14.09
N ARG A 34 19.10 -10.78 -15.04
CA ARG A 34 20.20 -11.75 -15.22
C ARG A 34 21.50 -11.29 -14.59
N SER A 35 21.76 -9.98 -14.57
CA SER A 35 23.00 -9.44 -14.03
C SER A 35 22.84 -9.08 -12.56
N ARG A 36 23.57 -9.79 -11.70
CA ARG A 36 23.56 -9.59 -10.25
C ARG A 36 24.96 -9.29 -9.78
N TYR A 37 25.12 -8.11 -9.21
CA TYR A 37 26.37 -7.64 -8.65
C TYR A 37 26.23 -7.55 -7.13
N PHE A 38 27.26 -7.98 -6.42
CA PHE A 38 27.39 -7.72 -4.99
C PHE A 38 28.54 -6.76 -4.78
N LEU A 39 28.25 -5.61 -4.18
CA LEU A 39 29.22 -4.54 -3.95
C LEU A 39 29.43 -4.36 -2.46
N GLN A 40 30.69 -4.42 -2.04
CA GLN A 40 31.14 -4.10 -0.70
C GLN A 40 32.16 -2.96 -0.78
N ALA A 41 32.06 -2.00 0.13
CA ALA A 41 33.05 -0.95 0.33
C ALA A 41 33.34 -0.82 1.83
N ALA A 42 34.61 -0.64 2.20
CA ALA A 42 34.97 -0.44 3.60
C ALA A 42 34.53 0.93 4.12
N ARG A 43 34.58 1.95 3.27
CA ARG A 43 34.17 3.33 3.55
C ARG A 43 33.53 3.98 2.33
N ILE A 44 32.52 4.81 2.55
CA ILE A 44 31.73 5.48 1.51
C ILE A 44 31.63 6.97 1.83
N ASP A 45 32.30 7.82 1.05
CA ASP A 45 32.13 9.28 1.14
C ASP A 45 30.95 9.74 0.28
N ARG A 46 29.84 10.04 0.95
CA ARG A 46 28.60 10.47 0.29
C ARG A 46 28.64 11.88 -0.29
N GLN A 47 29.55 12.73 0.17
CA GLN A 47 29.66 14.10 -0.35
C GLN A 47 30.45 14.12 -1.66
N ARG A 48 31.45 13.24 -1.78
CA ARG A 48 32.31 13.13 -2.97
C ARG A 48 31.88 12.04 -3.95
N ASN A 49 30.92 11.19 -3.56
CA ASN A 49 30.53 9.98 -4.30
C ASN A 49 31.71 9.01 -4.52
N GLU A 50 32.57 8.92 -3.51
CA GLU A 50 33.76 8.07 -3.49
C GLU A 50 33.54 6.86 -2.58
N LEU A 51 34.13 5.74 -2.98
CA LEU A 51 34.17 4.48 -2.28
C LEU A 51 35.63 4.10 -2.06
N TYR A 52 35.93 3.47 -0.93
CA TYR A 52 37.27 3.01 -0.57
C TYR A 52 37.24 1.53 -0.21
N ASP A 53 38.28 0.81 -0.64
CA ASP A 53 38.41 -0.64 -0.54
C ASP A 53 37.17 -1.35 -1.09
N VAL A 54 36.98 -1.23 -2.40
CA VAL A 54 35.80 -1.72 -3.12
C VAL A 54 36.03 -3.16 -3.56
N THR A 55 35.08 -4.03 -3.24
CA THR A 55 35.01 -5.40 -3.77
C THR A 55 33.69 -5.59 -4.49
N ILE A 56 33.76 -6.05 -5.73
CA ILE A 56 32.59 -6.35 -6.56
C ILE A 56 32.63 -7.81 -6.95
N TYR A 57 31.55 -8.53 -6.65
CA TYR A 57 31.32 -9.88 -7.13
C TYR A 57 30.29 -9.84 -8.26
N ASP A 58 30.72 -10.21 -9.45
CA ASP A 58 29.87 -10.38 -10.62
C ASP A 58 29.54 -11.87 -10.76
N VAL A 59 28.28 -12.19 -10.46
CA VAL A 59 27.73 -13.56 -10.57
C VAL A 59 26.68 -13.66 -11.68
N SER A 60 26.76 -12.75 -12.67
CA SER A 60 25.81 -12.66 -13.78
C SER A 60 25.91 -13.87 -14.74
N ASP A 61 27.10 -14.43 -14.90
CA ASP A 61 27.33 -15.65 -15.68
C ASP A 61 27.52 -16.85 -14.72
N PRO A 62 26.68 -17.90 -14.78
CA PRO A 62 26.82 -19.07 -13.91
C PRO A 62 28.08 -19.91 -14.20
N THR A 63 28.73 -19.70 -15.35
CA THR A 63 29.92 -20.44 -15.77
C THR A 63 31.23 -19.66 -15.55
N ARG A 64 31.12 -18.36 -15.26
CA ARG A 64 32.26 -17.46 -15.04
C ARG A 64 31.97 -16.53 -13.87
N HIS A 65 32.78 -16.66 -12.83
CA HIS A 65 32.71 -15.77 -11.67
C HIS A 65 33.83 -14.76 -11.76
N ARG A 66 33.47 -13.48 -11.67
CA ARG A 66 34.42 -12.38 -11.71
C ARG A 66 34.37 -11.60 -10.41
N THR A 67 35.51 -11.50 -9.73
CA THR A 67 35.67 -10.68 -8.52
C THR A 67 36.63 -9.55 -8.82
N THR A 68 36.20 -8.31 -8.60
CA THR A 68 37.01 -7.12 -8.82
C THR A 68 37.32 -6.49 -7.47
N TYR A 69 38.60 -6.24 -7.20
CA TYR A 69 39.08 -5.47 -6.05
C TYR A 69 39.65 -4.15 -6.55
N ALA A 70 39.36 -3.06 -5.86
CA ALA A 70 39.90 -1.74 -6.16
C ALA A 70 40.14 -0.95 -4.88
N ASP A 71 41.23 -0.18 -4.85
CA ASP A 71 41.59 0.64 -3.69
C ASP A 71 40.58 1.78 -3.50
N SER A 72 40.11 2.36 -4.60
CA SER A 72 39.04 3.36 -4.57
C SER A 72 38.13 3.28 -5.78
N GLY A 73 36.98 3.94 -5.71
CA GLY A 73 36.11 4.09 -6.86
C GLY A 73 35.18 5.28 -6.73
N THR A 74 34.77 5.84 -7.86
CA THR A 74 33.78 6.91 -7.93
C THR A 74 32.49 6.39 -8.59
N MET A 75 31.35 6.94 -8.17
CA MET A 75 30.05 6.61 -8.75
C MET A 75 29.42 7.82 -9.41
N ALA A 76 28.94 7.61 -10.63
CA ALA A 76 28.16 8.60 -11.36
C ALA A 76 27.03 7.92 -12.12
N PHE A 77 25.83 8.51 -12.09
CA PHE A 77 24.79 8.11 -13.03
C PHE A 77 25.03 8.74 -14.40
N ASN A 78 24.49 8.13 -15.45
CA ASN A 78 24.37 8.76 -16.76
C ASN A 78 23.46 10.00 -16.71
N GLU A 79 23.47 10.82 -17.77
CA GLU A 79 22.65 12.06 -17.84
C GLU A 79 21.15 11.81 -17.61
N LEU A 80 20.67 10.62 -17.97
CA LEU A 80 19.29 10.23 -17.77
C LEU A 80 19.02 9.81 -16.32
N GLY A 81 19.99 9.19 -15.64
CA GLY A 81 19.83 8.59 -14.30
C GLY A 81 19.51 7.09 -14.30
N THR A 82 19.57 6.37 -15.44
CA THR A 82 19.19 4.94 -15.57
C THR A 82 20.33 4.02 -15.18
N ASP A 83 21.55 4.41 -15.53
CA ASP A 83 22.71 3.54 -15.47
C ASP A 83 23.72 4.14 -14.50
N LEU A 84 24.16 3.31 -13.55
CA LEU A 84 25.19 3.67 -12.60
C LEU A 84 26.55 3.25 -13.17
N TYR A 85 27.44 4.20 -13.40
CA TYR A 85 28.82 3.94 -13.73
C TYR A 85 29.66 3.98 -12.47
N LEU A 86 30.42 2.92 -12.28
CA LEU A 86 31.37 2.79 -11.19
C LEU A 86 32.78 2.80 -11.79
N THR A 87 33.49 3.90 -11.63
CA THR A 87 34.88 4.04 -12.07
C THR A 87 35.78 3.63 -10.92
N LEU A 88 36.39 2.45 -11.04
CA LEU A 88 37.31 1.89 -10.07
C LEU A 88 38.74 2.32 -10.40
N HIS A 89 39.52 2.63 -9.37
CA HIS A 89 40.91 3.02 -9.50
C HIS A 89 41.81 2.04 -8.75
N ASP A 90 42.94 1.72 -9.38
CA ASP A 90 44.02 0.89 -8.86
C ASP A 90 43.51 -0.44 -8.28
N GLY A 91 43.36 -1.43 -9.16
CA GLY A 91 42.71 -2.67 -8.77
C GLY A 91 43.11 -3.90 -9.58
N VAL A 92 42.48 -5.01 -9.20
CA VAL A 92 42.69 -6.32 -9.81
C VAL A 92 41.36 -7.04 -10.01
N ILE A 93 41.19 -7.57 -11.21
CA ILE A 93 40.10 -8.45 -11.58
C ILE A 93 40.62 -9.88 -11.51
N TYR A 94 39.86 -10.73 -10.82
CA TYR A 94 40.02 -12.16 -10.80
C TYR A 94 38.85 -12.79 -11.54
N GLU A 95 39.13 -13.55 -12.58
CA GLU A 95 38.14 -14.31 -13.33
C GLU A 95 38.42 -15.80 -13.21
N ALA A 96 37.46 -16.52 -12.66
CA ALA A 96 37.48 -17.97 -12.50
C ALA A 96 36.36 -18.60 -13.35
N GLY A 97 36.71 -19.51 -14.24
CA GLY A 97 35.78 -20.15 -15.16
C GLY A 97 36.20 -20.03 -16.62
N GLY A 98 35.66 -20.89 -17.48
CA GLY A 98 36.00 -20.97 -18.91
C GLY A 98 36.16 -22.41 -19.42
N ASN A 99 36.53 -22.57 -20.69
CA ASN A 99 36.67 -23.87 -21.37
C ASN A 99 37.83 -24.75 -20.87
N ARG A 100 38.60 -24.31 -19.87
CA ARG A 100 39.78 -25.01 -19.35
C ARG A 100 39.61 -25.23 -17.84
N GLU A 101 39.53 -26.48 -17.42
CA GLU A 101 39.49 -26.84 -16.00
C GLU A 101 40.71 -26.23 -15.27
N GLY A 102 40.46 -25.51 -14.16
CA GLY A 102 41.48 -24.83 -13.38
C GLY A 102 42.06 -23.56 -14.00
N GLY A 103 41.49 -23.06 -15.11
CA GLY A 103 41.87 -21.77 -15.69
C GLY A 103 41.50 -20.60 -14.78
N PHE A 104 42.47 -19.73 -14.53
CA PHE A 104 42.28 -18.49 -13.78
C PHE A 104 42.99 -17.34 -14.49
N THR A 105 42.30 -16.21 -14.63
CA THR A 105 42.86 -15.00 -15.23
C THR A 105 42.89 -13.89 -14.19
N ARG A 106 44.03 -13.21 -14.11
CA ARG A 106 44.22 -12.02 -13.26
C ARG A 106 44.58 -10.84 -14.14
N VAL A 107 43.80 -9.76 -14.04
CA VAL A 107 44.03 -8.52 -14.79
C VAL A 107 44.17 -7.37 -13.80
N THR A 108 45.30 -6.68 -13.82
CA THR A 108 45.52 -5.45 -13.05
C THR A 108 45.12 -4.25 -13.90
N PHE A 109 44.51 -3.24 -13.29
CA PHE A 109 44.09 -2.01 -13.95
C PHE A 109 44.40 -0.79 -13.09
N GLU A 110 44.74 0.32 -13.75
CA GLU A 110 44.81 1.65 -13.10
C GLU A 110 43.42 2.28 -13.04
N GLU A 111 42.61 2.11 -14.08
CA GLU A 111 41.24 2.60 -14.14
C GLU A 111 40.34 1.57 -14.85
N GLN A 112 39.20 1.24 -14.23
CA GLN A 112 38.20 0.35 -14.80
C GLN A 112 36.79 0.90 -14.57
N VAL A 113 36.04 1.07 -15.66
CA VAL A 113 34.63 1.46 -15.59
C VAL A 113 33.76 0.21 -15.60
N VAL A 114 32.95 0.02 -14.54
CA VAL A 114 31.94 -1.02 -14.42
C VAL A 114 30.56 -0.38 -14.62
N PRO A 115 29.93 -0.56 -15.80
CA PRO A 115 28.57 -0.07 -16.04
C PRO A 115 27.55 -1.01 -15.40
N LEU A 116 26.79 -0.49 -14.43
CA LEU A 116 25.68 -1.16 -13.80
C LEU A 116 24.38 -0.60 -14.40
N ARG A 117 23.90 -1.27 -15.45
CA ARG A 117 22.73 -0.81 -16.23
C ARG A 117 21.42 -1.07 -15.52
N GLY A 118 20.46 -0.16 -15.66
CA GLY A 118 19.13 -0.30 -15.05
C GLY A 118 19.17 -0.41 -13.52
N VAL A 119 20.20 0.15 -12.89
CA VAL A 119 20.32 0.28 -11.43
C VAL A 119 19.72 1.59 -10.96
N GLY A 120 19.76 2.61 -11.80
CA GLY A 120 19.09 3.86 -11.55
C GLY A 120 17.59 3.70 -11.80
N ASP A 121 16.81 3.85 -10.73
CA ASP A 121 15.36 4.03 -10.80
C ASP A 121 15.07 5.46 -11.29
N ILE A 122 15.32 5.74 -12.57
CA ILE A 122 14.65 6.92 -13.15
C ILE A 122 13.18 6.59 -13.12
N LEU A 123 12.51 7.24 -12.18
CA LEU A 123 11.09 7.53 -12.27
C LEU A 123 10.79 7.92 -13.72
N GLU A 124 10.11 7.05 -14.48
CA GLU A 124 9.46 7.42 -15.72
C GLU A 124 8.78 8.76 -15.43
N ARG A 125 9.26 9.84 -16.06
CA ARG A 125 8.73 11.18 -15.85
C ARG A 125 7.39 11.30 -16.56
N ARG A 126 6.40 10.52 -16.12
CA ARG A 126 5.00 10.85 -16.26
C ARG A 126 4.76 12.00 -15.29
N THR A 127 4.09 13.05 -15.77
CA THR A 127 3.82 14.31 -15.07
C THR A 127 2.84 14.17 -13.87
N GLY A 128 2.92 13.05 -13.16
CA GLY A 128 2.26 12.76 -11.90
C GLY A 128 3.17 11.78 -11.15
N GLY A 129 3.77 12.24 -10.05
CA GLY A 129 4.68 11.42 -9.24
C GLY A 129 4.10 10.04 -8.94
N GLY A 130 4.98 9.05 -8.81
CA GLY A 130 4.63 7.63 -8.71
C GLY A 130 3.42 7.36 -7.81
N GLN A 131 2.63 6.32 -8.15
CA GLN A 131 1.34 6.01 -7.54
C GLN A 131 1.38 6.24 -6.01
N ARG A 132 0.63 7.26 -5.54
CA ARG A 132 0.45 7.52 -4.11
C ARG A 132 -0.13 6.27 -3.48
N SER A 133 0.50 5.80 -2.40
CA SER A 133 -0.08 4.72 -1.61
C SER A 133 -1.43 5.19 -1.02
N ASP A 134 -2.37 4.28 -0.82
CA ASP A 134 -3.72 4.57 -0.32
C ASP A 134 -3.69 5.41 0.96
N ARG A 135 -2.70 5.17 1.82
CA ARG A 135 -2.47 5.89 3.08
C ARG A 135 -2.01 7.33 2.88
N GLU A 136 -1.37 7.64 1.76
CA GLU A 136 -0.85 8.96 1.39
C GLU A 136 -1.88 9.81 0.63
N MET A 137 -2.95 9.21 0.13
CA MET A 137 -4.01 9.92 -0.58
C MET A 137 -4.87 10.76 0.37
N SER A 138 -5.38 11.89 -0.11
CA SER A 138 -6.38 12.69 0.63
C SER A 138 -7.73 11.97 0.64
N ILE A 139 -8.63 12.41 1.52
CA ILE A 139 -10.00 11.88 1.58
C ILE A 139 -10.72 12.11 0.25
N SER A 140 -10.53 13.28 -0.39
CA SER A 140 -11.13 13.57 -1.69
C SER A 140 -10.62 12.65 -2.80
N MET A 141 -9.30 12.39 -2.83
CA MET A 141 -8.67 11.46 -3.78
C MET A 141 -9.16 10.03 -3.55
N LEU A 142 -9.19 9.57 -2.30
CA LEU A 142 -9.72 8.24 -1.97
C LEU A 142 -11.18 8.11 -2.38
N ALA A 143 -12.00 9.15 -2.16
CA ALA A 143 -13.41 9.13 -2.50
C ALA A 143 -13.64 9.14 -4.02
N SER A 144 -12.84 9.87 -4.80
CA SER A 144 -12.91 9.80 -6.26
C SER A 144 -12.47 8.44 -6.77
N SER A 145 -11.34 7.90 -6.29
CA SER A 145 -10.84 6.60 -6.73
C SER A 145 -11.75 5.45 -6.31
N ALA A 146 -12.41 5.53 -5.15
CA ALA A 146 -13.43 4.55 -4.75
C ALA A 146 -14.63 4.55 -5.70
N ARG A 147 -15.16 5.74 -6.05
CA ARG A 147 -16.28 5.87 -7.00
C ARG A 147 -15.92 5.39 -8.40
N GLU A 148 -14.71 5.73 -8.86
CA GLU A 148 -14.19 5.29 -10.15
C GLU A 148 -14.12 3.76 -10.20
N LYS A 149 -13.53 3.12 -9.19
CA LYS A 149 -13.43 1.64 -9.13
C LYS A 149 -14.78 0.94 -8.97
N GLU A 150 -15.74 1.59 -8.32
CA GLU A 150 -17.12 1.09 -8.26
C GLU A 150 -17.84 1.18 -9.60
N ALA A 151 -17.67 2.29 -10.32
CA ALA A 151 -18.21 2.47 -11.65
C ALA A 151 -17.63 1.42 -12.62
N GLU A 152 -16.30 1.26 -12.65
CA GLU A 152 -15.63 0.23 -13.44
C GLU A 152 -16.12 -1.19 -13.08
N ALA A 153 -16.34 -1.47 -11.78
CA ALA A 153 -16.87 -2.76 -11.35
C ALA A 153 -18.32 -2.97 -11.82
N SER A 154 -19.16 -1.93 -11.77
CA SER A 154 -20.55 -2.02 -12.22
C SER A 154 -20.63 -2.22 -13.74
N GLU A 155 -19.79 -1.53 -14.51
CA GLU A 155 -19.70 -1.66 -15.96
C GLU A 155 -19.22 -3.07 -16.35
N ALA A 156 -18.18 -3.58 -15.69
CA ALA A 156 -17.69 -4.95 -15.90
C ALA A 156 -18.76 -6.01 -15.58
N ALA A 157 -19.57 -5.77 -14.55
CA ALA A 157 -20.67 -6.66 -14.17
C ALA A 157 -21.81 -6.65 -15.21
N GLU A 158 -22.13 -5.48 -15.75
CA GLU A 158 -23.14 -5.33 -16.81
C GLU A 158 -22.68 -5.96 -18.12
N GLU A 159 -21.44 -5.74 -18.53
CA GLU A 159 -20.83 -6.36 -19.71
C GLU A 159 -20.81 -7.90 -19.59
N LEU A 160 -20.46 -8.41 -18.41
CA LEU A 160 -20.51 -9.85 -18.13
C LEU A 160 -21.93 -10.41 -18.23
N ARG A 161 -22.92 -9.69 -17.71
CA ARG A 161 -24.34 -10.08 -17.82
C ARG A 161 -24.81 -10.08 -19.27
N ALA A 162 -24.47 -9.05 -20.04
CA ALA A 162 -24.84 -8.95 -21.45
C ALA A 162 -24.25 -10.11 -22.28
N ARG A 163 -22.93 -10.35 -22.16
CA ARG A 163 -22.25 -11.45 -22.87
C ARG A 163 -22.77 -12.84 -22.47
N SER A 164 -23.07 -13.04 -21.18
CA SER A 164 -23.63 -14.32 -20.71
C SER A 164 -25.05 -14.56 -21.24
N LEU A 165 -25.88 -13.52 -21.33
CA LEU A 165 -27.21 -13.61 -21.95
C LEU A 165 -27.13 -13.91 -23.46
N GLU A 166 -26.19 -13.27 -24.17
CA GLU A 166 -25.93 -13.52 -25.59
C GLU A 166 -25.53 -14.98 -25.85
N ALA A 167 -24.58 -15.50 -25.08
CA ALA A 167 -24.15 -16.89 -25.18
C ALA A 167 -25.28 -17.89 -24.90
N VAL A 168 -26.16 -17.58 -23.92
CA VAL A 168 -27.34 -18.40 -23.63
C VAL A 168 -28.34 -18.37 -24.78
N ARG A 169 -28.58 -17.19 -25.40
CA ARG A 169 -29.47 -17.07 -26.56
C ARG A 169 -28.95 -17.87 -27.76
N GLN A 170 -27.65 -17.78 -28.03
CA GLN A 170 -27.00 -18.53 -29.10
C GLN A 170 -27.10 -20.04 -28.87
N ALA A 171 -26.87 -20.50 -27.63
CA ALA A 171 -27.01 -21.91 -27.26
C ALA A 171 -28.46 -22.43 -27.38
N LEU A 172 -29.46 -21.55 -27.19
CA LEU A 172 -30.88 -21.86 -27.35
C LEU A 172 -31.35 -21.81 -28.82
N GLY A 173 -30.48 -21.46 -29.77
CA GLY A 173 -30.83 -21.35 -31.19
C GLY A 173 -31.77 -20.19 -31.50
N LEU A 174 -31.83 -19.19 -30.63
CA LEU A 174 -32.53 -17.94 -30.88
C LEU A 174 -31.58 -17.06 -31.70
N GLU A 175 -31.78 -16.98 -33.02
CA GLU A 175 -31.01 -16.09 -33.88
C GLU A 175 -31.06 -14.66 -33.32
N THR A 176 -29.90 -14.03 -33.20
CA THR A 176 -29.79 -12.59 -32.95
C THR A 176 -30.34 -11.89 -34.17
N GLU A 177 -31.52 -11.27 -34.05
CA GLU A 177 -31.98 -10.29 -35.03
C GLU A 177 -30.86 -9.27 -35.26
N ASP A 178 -30.47 -9.17 -36.52
CA ASP A 178 -29.34 -8.42 -37.03
C ASP A 178 -29.29 -6.99 -36.48
N ALA A 179 -28.15 -6.62 -35.90
CA ALA A 179 -27.73 -5.23 -35.87
C ALA A 179 -26.69 -5.06 -36.97
N ASP A 180 -27.16 -4.50 -38.10
CA ASP A 180 -26.35 -4.05 -39.23
C ASP A 180 -25.10 -3.27 -38.76
N GLY A 181 -23.93 -3.70 -39.26
CA GLY A 181 -22.67 -2.98 -39.09
C GLY A 181 -21.45 -3.80 -39.51
N GLU A 182 -21.02 -3.61 -40.76
CA GLU A 182 -19.70 -3.94 -41.33
C GLU A 182 -18.56 -3.65 -40.31
N ASP A 183 -17.46 -4.40 -40.20
CA ASP A 183 -16.57 -4.83 -41.28
C ASP A 183 -15.51 -5.82 -40.75
N GLY A 184 -15.03 -6.71 -41.64
CA GLY A 184 -13.68 -7.29 -41.63
C GLY A 184 -13.32 -8.43 -40.67
N GLY A 185 -13.48 -9.70 -41.09
CA GLY A 185 -12.80 -10.81 -40.38
C GLY A 185 -13.10 -12.27 -40.73
N GLY A 186 -13.32 -12.62 -42.00
CA GLY A 186 -12.94 -13.92 -42.57
C GLY A 186 -13.32 -15.22 -41.83
N ALA A 187 -14.50 -15.74 -42.17
CA ALA A 187 -14.73 -17.14 -42.58
C ALA A 187 -14.27 -18.29 -41.66
N VAL A 188 -15.15 -18.68 -40.71
CA VAL A 188 -15.41 -20.11 -40.42
C VAL A 188 -16.87 -20.30 -39.97
N ALA A 189 -17.83 -19.86 -40.78
CA ALA A 189 -19.25 -20.17 -40.53
C ALA A 189 -19.92 -20.56 -41.83
N SER A 190 -20.07 -21.87 -42.06
CA SER A 190 -21.20 -22.51 -42.78
C SER A 190 -20.81 -23.88 -43.36
N THR A 191 -20.76 -24.94 -42.55
CA THR A 191 -20.83 -26.29 -43.16
C THR A 191 -21.53 -27.38 -42.36
N VAL A 192 -22.00 -27.19 -41.12
CA VAL A 192 -22.64 -28.32 -40.41
C VAL A 192 -23.94 -27.93 -39.73
N ALA A 193 -24.88 -27.43 -40.53
CA ALA A 193 -26.30 -27.60 -40.23
C ALA A 193 -26.77 -28.94 -40.81
N ARG A 194 -26.56 -30.05 -40.08
CA ARG A 194 -27.31 -31.29 -40.36
C ARG A 194 -27.38 -32.27 -39.17
N ARG A 195 -28.59 -32.33 -38.60
CA ARG A 195 -29.28 -33.50 -38.00
C ARG A 195 -28.85 -34.05 -36.63
N THR A 196 -29.74 -33.76 -35.68
CA THR A 196 -30.41 -34.69 -34.72
C THR A 196 -29.59 -35.53 -33.73
N SER A 197 -29.95 -35.31 -32.47
CA SER A 197 -29.97 -36.22 -31.31
C SER A 197 -28.78 -36.22 -30.33
N THR A 198 -29.07 -35.68 -29.15
CA THR A 198 -28.72 -36.24 -27.83
C THR A 198 -27.25 -36.52 -27.52
N ALA A 199 -26.48 -35.45 -27.44
CA ALA A 199 -25.54 -35.20 -26.34
C ALA A 199 -25.15 -33.73 -26.48
N LEU A 200 -25.34 -32.91 -25.43
CA LEU A 200 -24.79 -31.55 -25.39
C LEU A 200 -23.29 -31.67 -25.68
N PRO A 201 -22.79 -31.22 -26.85
CA PRO A 201 -21.37 -31.27 -27.12
C PRO A 201 -20.68 -30.44 -26.03
N ARG A 202 -19.47 -30.85 -25.61
CA ARG A 202 -18.55 -29.90 -24.99
C ARG A 202 -18.18 -28.89 -26.08
N ASP A 203 -19.04 -27.89 -26.27
CA ASP A 203 -18.92 -26.88 -27.31
C ASP A 203 -17.79 -25.92 -26.95
N ASP A 204 -16.82 -25.74 -27.84
CA ASP A 204 -15.74 -24.75 -27.73
C ASP A 204 -16.28 -23.33 -27.44
N LEU A 205 -17.51 -23.05 -27.89
CA LEU A 205 -18.25 -21.82 -27.59
C LEU A 205 -18.60 -21.71 -26.09
N THR A 206 -19.07 -22.80 -25.48
CA THR A 206 -19.40 -22.82 -24.05
C THR A 206 -18.13 -22.68 -23.20
N GLU A 207 -17.02 -23.30 -23.63
CA GLU A 207 -15.74 -23.20 -22.95
C GLU A 207 -15.15 -21.78 -23.04
N SER A 208 -15.16 -21.17 -24.22
CA SER A 208 -14.68 -19.79 -24.42
C SER A 208 -15.51 -18.76 -23.64
N VAL A 209 -16.84 -18.89 -23.63
CA VAL A 209 -17.72 -18.04 -22.82
C VAL A 209 -17.47 -18.25 -21.33
N ALA A 210 -17.33 -19.50 -20.87
CA ALA A 210 -17.06 -19.79 -19.46
C ALA A 210 -15.70 -19.23 -19.01
N LEU A 211 -14.68 -19.27 -19.87
CA LEU A 211 -13.38 -18.66 -19.61
C LEU A 211 -13.47 -17.14 -19.51
N VAL A 212 -14.12 -16.48 -20.47
CA VAL A 212 -14.34 -15.02 -20.45
C VAL A 212 -15.17 -14.60 -19.24
N ALA A 213 -16.19 -15.38 -18.88
CA ALA A 213 -17.02 -15.11 -17.71
C ALA A 213 -16.21 -15.20 -16.42
N ARG A 214 -15.33 -16.20 -16.29
CA ARG A 214 -14.44 -16.34 -15.13
C ARG A 214 -13.45 -15.20 -15.02
N THR A 215 -12.81 -14.81 -16.12
CA THR A 215 -11.83 -13.71 -16.11
C THR A 215 -12.50 -12.37 -15.78
N LYS A 216 -13.63 -12.06 -16.41
CA LYS A 216 -14.42 -10.84 -16.12
C LYS A 216 -14.97 -10.83 -14.70
N ALA A 217 -15.52 -11.94 -14.20
CA ALA A 217 -15.98 -12.02 -12.81
C ALA A 217 -14.83 -11.84 -11.80
N SER A 218 -13.63 -12.35 -12.11
CA SER A 218 -12.45 -12.13 -11.27
C SER A 218 -11.99 -10.67 -11.29
N GLN A 219 -12.10 -10.00 -12.43
CA GLN A 219 -11.79 -8.59 -12.60
C GLN A 219 -12.78 -7.69 -11.86
N GLU A 220 -14.08 -7.95 -11.98
CA GLU A 220 -15.12 -7.25 -11.22
C GLU A 220 -14.83 -7.36 -9.71
N ARG A 221 -14.54 -8.57 -9.25
CA ARG A 221 -14.25 -8.81 -7.83
C ARG A 221 -13.02 -8.04 -7.38
N SER A 222 -11.94 -8.01 -8.17
CA SER A 222 -10.72 -7.27 -7.80
C SER A 222 -10.98 -5.76 -7.74
N LEU A 223 -11.77 -5.20 -8.67
CA LEU A 223 -12.17 -3.80 -8.66
C LEU A 223 -12.99 -3.45 -7.41
N ARG A 224 -13.97 -4.28 -7.05
CA ARG A 224 -14.78 -4.09 -5.83
C ARG A 224 -13.93 -4.14 -4.55
N LEU A 225 -12.95 -5.04 -4.49
CA LEU A 225 -12.04 -5.14 -3.34
C LEU A 225 -11.16 -3.89 -3.23
N THR A 226 -10.63 -3.38 -4.34
CA THR A 226 -9.87 -2.13 -4.36
C THR A 226 -10.73 -0.94 -3.92
N ALA A 227 -11.99 -0.84 -4.40
CA ALA A 227 -12.91 0.18 -3.94
C ALA A 227 -13.20 0.08 -2.43
N SER A 228 -13.41 -1.13 -1.94
CA SER A 228 -13.64 -1.41 -0.51
C SER A 228 -12.44 -0.97 0.33
N ARG A 229 -11.22 -1.25 -0.12
CA ARG A 229 -9.98 -0.81 0.53
C ARG A 229 -9.87 0.71 0.61
N TYR A 230 -10.22 1.44 -0.46
CA TYR A 230 -10.27 2.91 -0.41
C TYR A 230 -11.31 3.42 0.58
N ARG A 231 -12.50 2.81 0.64
CA ARG A 231 -13.52 3.15 1.63
C ARG A 231 -13.07 2.86 3.06
N VAL A 232 -12.34 1.76 3.30
CA VAL A 232 -11.76 1.44 4.60
C VAL A 232 -10.82 2.56 5.05
N GLU A 233 -9.89 2.98 4.19
CA GLU A 233 -8.94 4.06 4.50
C GLU A 233 -9.66 5.40 4.76
N ILE A 234 -10.75 5.71 4.06
CA ILE A 234 -11.59 6.90 4.36
C ILE A 234 -12.16 6.81 5.77
N HIS A 235 -12.85 5.70 6.10
CA HIS A 235 -13.46 5.55 7.42
C HIS A 235 -12.41 5.55 8.52
N LYS A 236 -11.25 4.91 8.31
CA LYS A 236 -10.11 4.90 9.23
C LYS A 236 -9.61 6.30 9.60
N LYS A 237 -9.57 7.22 8.63
CA LYS A 237 -9.20 8.63 8.86
C LYS A 237 -10.18 9.37 9.79
N TYR A 238 -11.44 8.93 9.86
CA TYR A 238 -12.45 9.47 10.78
C TYR A 238 -12.53 8.72 12.11
N THR A 239 -12.40 7.39 12.08
CA THR A 239 -12.55 6.56 13.28
C THR A 239 -11.40 6.71 14.27
N ILE A 240 -10.18 6.96 13.80
CA ILE A 240 -9.02 7.16 14.68
C ILE A 240 -9.18 8.43 15.56
N PRO A 241 -9.49 9.63 15.01
CA PRO A 241 -9.80 10.80 15.84
C PRO A 241 -11.00 10.59 16.76
N PHE A 242 -12.05 9.92 16.29
CA PHE A 242 -13.24 9.62 17.11
C PHE A 242 -12.91 8.72 18.29
N ALA A 243 -11.97 7.77 18.12
CA ALA A 243 -11.52 6.88 19.19
C ALA A 243 -10.98 7.65 20.40
N CYS A 244 -10.37 8.83 20.21
CA CYS A 244 -9.92 9.67 21.31
C CYS A 244 -11.06 10.05 22.25
N ILE A 245 -12.24 10.39 21.71
CA ILE A 245 -13.44 10.71 22.51
C ILE A 245 -13.90 9.46 23.28
N VAL A 246 -13.91 8.31 22.62
CA VAL A 246 -14.29 7.02 23.22
C VAL A 246 -13.35 6.65 24.37
N PHE A 247 -12.04 6.82 24.20
CA PHE A 247 -11.05 6.53 25.24
C PHE A 247 -11.16 7.46 26.44
N VAL A 248 -11.48 8.74 26.24
CA VAL A 248 -11.76 9.67 27.36
C VAL A 248 -13.00 9.21 28.14
N LEU A 249 -14.07 8.79 27.45
CA LEU A 249 -15.30 8.32 28.08
C LEU A 249 -15.09 7.06 28.92
N ILE A 250 -14.20 6.16 28.49
CA ILE A 250 -13.88 4.91 29.21
C ILE A 250 -12.82 5.14 30.30
N GLY A 251 -11.85 6.02 30.05
CA GLY A 251 -10.74 6.29 30.97
C GLY A 251 -11.20 6.90 32.29
N ALA A 252 -12.14 7.85 32.25
CA ALA A 252 -12.68 8.50 33.44
C ALA A 252 -13.30 7.51 34.47
N PRO A 253 -14.25 6.63 34.11
CA PRO A 253 -14.81 5.67 35.05
C PRO A 253 -13.81 4.59 35.50
N ILE A 254 -12.86 4.19 34.64
CA ILE A 254 -11.80 3.25 35.03
C ILE A 254 -10.91 3.88 36.11
N ALA A 255 -10.50 5.13 35.96
CA ALA A 255 -9.67 5.83 36.92
C ALA A 255 -10.33 5.93 38.31
N VAL A 256 -11.63 6.27 38.35
CA VAL A 256 -12.39 6.41 39.60
C VAL A 256 -12.68 5.07 40.29
N ARG A 257 -12.77 3.96 39.53
CA ARG A 257 -13.09 2.62 40.06
C ARG A 257 -11.95 2.03 40.91
N PHE A 258 -10.69 2.39 40.65
CA PHE A 258 -9.50 1.81 41.29
C PHE A 258 -8.71 2.80 42.19
N PRO A 259 -9.33 3.48 43.17
CA PRO A 259 -8.65 4.50 43.98
C PRO A 259 -7.57 3.94 44.93
N ARG A 260 -7.55 2.62 45.19
CA ARG A 260 -6.60 1.95 46.10
C ARG A 260 -5.58 1.05 45.40
N GLY A 261 -5.66 0.89 44.07
CA GLY A 261 -4.84 -0.06 43.29
C GLY A 261 -3.46 0.45 42.87
N GLY A 262 -3.09 1.67 43.29
CA GLY A 262 -1.88 2.35 42.80
C GLY A 262 -1.98 2.75 41.32
N VAL A 263 -1.17 3.73 40.92
CA VAL A 263 -1.13 4.24 39.54
C VAL A 263 -0.85 3.11 38.53
N GLY A 264 -0.03 2.12 38.91
CA GLY A 264 0.34 0.99 38.05
C GLY A 264 -0.85 0.13 37.58
N MET A 265 -1.84 -0.14 38.44
CA MET A 265 -3.01 -0.95 38.05
C MET A 265 -3.86 -0.24 36.99
N THR A 266 -4.03 1.08 37.13
CA THR A 266 -4.79 1.86 36.13
C THR A 266 -4.09 1.92 34.78
N ILE A 267 -2.76 2.00 34.77
CA ILE A 267 -1.95 1.94 33.54
C ILE A 267 -2.08 0.56 32.90
N ALA A 268 -1.93 -0.52 33.68
CA ALA A 268 -2.03 -1.89 33.17
C ALA A 268 -3.41 -2.16 32.53
N VAL A 269 -4.49 -1.77 33.20
CA VAL A 269 -5.84 -1.88 32.65
C VAL A 269 -6.00 -1.04 31.38
N SER A 270 -5.48 0.19 31.36
CA SER A 270 -5.56 1.07 30.18
C SER A 270 -4.83 0.50 28.97
N VAL A 271 -3.62 -0.07 29.17
CA VAL A 271 -2.86 -0.76 28.12
C VAL A 271 -3.63 -1.96 27.60
N GLY A 272 -4.24 -2.76 28.48
CA GLY A 272 -5.07 -3.91 28.08
C GLY A 272 -6.27 -3.49 27.23
N VAL A 273 -7.01 -2.46 27.66
CA VAL A 273 -8.14 -1.90 26.92
C VAL A 273 -7.70 -1.36 25.56
N PHE A 274 -6.57 -0.65 25.50
CA PHE A 274 -6.00 -0.16 24.25
C PHE A 274 -5.60 -1.30 23.31
N ALA A 275 -4.97 -2.37 23.83
CA ALA A 275 -4.58 -3.53 23.04
C ALA A 275 -5.79 -4.25 22.43
N ILE A 276 -6.87 -4.44 23.20
CA ILE A 276 -8.12 -5.04 22.70
C ILE A 276 -8.75 -4.16 21.61
N TYR A 277 -8.78 -2.84 21.81
CA TYR A 277 -9.28 -1.89 20.81
C TYR A 277 -8.46 -1.97 19.51
N TRP A 278 -7.14 -1.93 19.63
CA TRP A 278 -6.23 -2.00 18.49
C TRP A 278 -6.38 -3.32 17.73
N MET A 279 -6.58 -4.42 18.45
CA MET A 279 -6.83 -5.72 17.82
C MET A 279 -8.16 -5.75 17.07
N GLY A 280 -9.21 -5.16 17.64
CA GLY A 280 -10.50 -5.00 16.95
C GLY A 280 -10.37 -4.16 15.68
N LEU A 281 -9.60 -3.07 15.72
CA LEU A 281 -9.36 -2.20 14.57
C LEU A 281 -8.63 -2.93 13.43
N ILE A 282 -7.54 -3.65 13.75
CA ILE A 282 -6.82 -4.48 12.76
C ILE A 282 -7.72 -5.59 12.22
N GLY A 283 -8.48 -6.26 13.08
CA GLY A 283 -9.42 -7.31 12.68
C GLY A 283 -10.46 -6.79 11.69
N GLY A 284 -11.09 -5.65 12.01
CA GLY A 284 -12.04 -4.97 11.12
C GLY A 284 -11.43 -4.60 9.76
N GLU A 285 -10.20 -4.07 9.75
CA GLU A 285 -9.46 -3.73 8.51
C GLU A 285 -9.30 -4.97 7.63
N ARG A 286 -8.82 -6.08 8.19
CA ARG A 286 -8.62 -7.33 7.43
C ARG A 286 -9.92 -7.93 6.90
N LEU A 287 -11.04 -7.80 7.62
CA LEU A 287 -12.34 -8.32 7.17
C LEU A 287 -12.91 -7.48 6.02
N ALA A 288 -12.80 -6.16 6.10
CA ALA A 288 -13.26 -5.27 5.05
C ALA A 288 -12.36 -5.30 3.80
N ASP A 289 -11.04 -5.40 3.96
CA ASP A 289 -10.09 -5.53 2.85
C ASP A 289 -10.34 -6.80 2.02
N ARG A 290 -10.90 -7.85 2.63
CA ARG A 290 -11.29 -9.09 1.95
C ARG A 290 -12.71 -9.05 1.36
N GLY A 291 -13.42 -7.93 1.53
CA GLY A 291 -14.81 -7.77 1.10
C GLY A 291 -15.81 -8.65 1.86
N ILE A 292 -15.47 -9.10 3.08
CA ILE A 292 -16.34 -9.96 3.89
C ILE A 292 -17.38 -9.12 4.64
N VAL A 293 -16.97 -7.93 5.10
CA VAL A 293 -17.81 -7.01 5.87
C VAL A 293 -17.72 -5.62 5.23
N ASP A 294 -18.83 -4.89 5.26
CA ASP A 294 -18.89 -3.51 4.77
C ASP A 294 -17.80 -2.63 5.43
N PRO A 295 -17.06 -1.81 4.65
CA PRO A 295 -16.01 -0.93 5.17
C PRO A 295 -16.45 -0.01 6.30
N ALA A 296 -17.67 0.51 6.27
CA ALA A 296 -18.17 1.39 7.33
C ALA A 296 -18.41 0.59 8.61
N LEU A 297 -19.12 -0.54 8.53
CA LEU A 297 -19.38 -1.37 9.71
C LEU A 297 -18.09 -1.86 10.36
N SER A 298 -17.15 -2.38 9.58
CA SER A 298 -15.86 -2.89 10.09
C SER A 298 -15.05 -1.85 10.85
N MET A 299 -14.98 -0.61 10.34
CA MET A 299 -14.18 0.45 10.95
C MET A 299 -14.84 1.05 12.18
N TRP A 300 -16.17 1.16 12.19
CA TRP A 300 -16.92 1.79 13.28
C TRP A 300 -17.27 0.84 14.41
N THR A 301 -17.33 -0.47 14.17
CA THR A 301 -17.71 -1.47 15.19
C THR A 301 -16.88 -1.38 16.48
N PRO A 302 -15.53 -1.30 16.44
CA PRO A 302 -14.74 -1.16 17.67
C PRO A 302 -15.10 0.11 18.45
N ASN A 303 -15.26 1.24 17.75
CA ASN A 303 -15.64 2.51 18.37
C ASN A 303 -17.03 2.46 19.00
N ILE A 304 -18.02 1.90 18.30
CA ILE A 304 -19.39 1.79 18.81
C ILE A 304 -19.44 0.89 20.04
N LEU A 305 -18.77 -0.26 19.99
CA LEU A 305 -18.73 -1.22 21.10
C LEU A 305 -18.12 -0.58 22.36
N PHE A 306 -16.96 0.07 22.19
CA PHE A 306 -16.26 0.73 23.28
C PHE A 306 -17.04 1.96 23.79
N PHE A 307 -17.66 2.73 22.91
CA PHE A 307 -18.50 3.87 23.27
C PHE A 307 -19.69 3.43 24.13
N LEU A 308 -20.40 2.38 23.74
CA LEU A 308 -21.51 1.81 24.51
C LEU A 308 -21.03 1.27 25.86
N ALA A 309 -19.87 0.59 25.90
CA ALA A 309 -19.29 0.12 27.15
C ALA A 309 -18.92 1.29 28.08
N GLY A 310 -18.27 2.34 27.56
CA GLY A 310 -17.93 3.55 28.31
C GLY A 310 -19.16 4.27 28.84
N LEU A 311 -20.20 4.40 28.02
CA LEU A 311 -21.47 5.00 28.41
C LEU A 311 -22.16 4.19 29.52
N ALA A 312 -22.23 2.86 29.37
CA ALA A 312 -22.81 1.99 30.38
C ALA A 312 -22.03 2.03 31.70
N MET A 313 -20.69 2.08 31.66
CA MET A 313 -19.84 2.24 32.85
C MET A 313 -20.09 3.60 33.52
N SER A 314 -20.14 4.67 32.75
CA SER A 314 -20.42 6.03 33.24
C SER A 314 -21.78 6.14 33.92
N MET A 315 -22.84 5.61 33.29
CA MET A 315 -24.19 5.59 33.86
C MET A 315 -24.25 4.78 35.16
N ARG A 316 -23.58 3.62 35.20
CA ARG A 316 -23.50 2.83 36.45
C ARG A 316 -22.77 3.59 37.53
N LEU A 317 -21.68 4.29 37.21
CA LEU A 317 -20.89 5.08 38.15
C LEU A 317 -21.66 6.28 38.74
N GLY A 318 -22.47 6.96 37.92
CA GLY A 318 -23.32 8.06 38.36
C GLY A 318 -24.26 7.66 39.51
N ARG A 319 -24.72 6.41 39.54
CA ARG A 319 -25.55 5.88 40.65
C ARG A 319 -24.79 5.67 41.96
N TRP A 320 -23.47 5.44 41.90
CA TRP A 320 -22.63 5.22 43.09
C TRP A 320 -22.08 6.54 43.66
N VAL A 321 -21.87 7.55 42.81
CA VAL A 321 -21.36 8.87 43.22
C VAL A 321 -22.47 9.76 43.80
N ALA A 322 -23.71 9.62 43.30
CA ALA A 322 -24.86 10.41 43.76
C ALA A 322 -25.18 10.28 45.26
N THR A 323 -24.74 9.22 45.93
CA THR A 323 -24.98 9.00 47.36
C THR A 323 -23.84 9.43 48.28
N ALA A 324 -22.68 9.86 47.76
CA ALA A 324 -21.50 10.11 48.61
C ALA A 324 -21.01 11.56 48.67
N ARG A 325 -21.29 12.42 47.68
CA ARG A 325 -21.09 13.89 47.72
C ARG A 325 -21.73 14.48 46.45
N GLY A 326 -22.56 15.52 46.62
CA GLY A 326 -23.22 16.22 45.51
C GLY A 326 -22.21 16.63 44.42
N GLY A 327 -22.43 16.13 43.21
CA GLY A 327 -21.54 16.30 42.05
C GLY A 327 -21.95 15.38 40.90
N GLY A 328 -23.25 15.27 40.65
CA GLY A 328 -23.80 14.44 39.58
C GLY A 328 -23.57 15.06 38.19
N TRP A 329 -23.85 14.28 37.15
CA TRP A 329 -23.82 14.72 35.74
C TRP A 329 -24.69 15.97 35.49
N ASP A 330 -25.70 16.18 36.32
CA ASP A 330 -26.56 17.36 36.30
C ASP A 330 -25.79 18.66 36.56
N ASP A 331 -24.80 18.66 37.47
CA ASP A 331 -23.97 19.83 37.77
C ASP A 331 -22.98 20.13 36.63
N LEU A 332 -22.46 19.09 36.00
CA LEU A 332 -21.54 19.22 34.86
C LEU A 332 -22.26 19.77 33.63
N LEU A 333 -23.48 19.28 33.36
CA LEU A 333 -24.37 19.81 32.33
C LEU A 333 -24.85 21.23 32.65
N PHE A 334 -25.11 21.56 33.92
CA PHE A 334 -25.47 22.90 34.35
C PHE A 334 -24.29 23.88 34.16
N THR A 335 -23.07 23.45 34.48
CA THR A 335 -21.85 24.25 34.30
C THR A 335 -21.52 24.45 32.82
N LEU A 336 -21.67 23.41 31.99
CA LEU A 336 -21.54 23.51 30.53
C LEU A 336 -22.58 24.44 29.90
N LYS A 337 -23.85 24.34 30.32
CA LYS A 337 -24.90 25.29 29.90
C LYS A 337 -24.58 26.72 30.34
N ARG A 338 -24.03 26.91 31.53
CA ARG A 338 -23.66 28.23 32.05
C ARG A 338 -22.44 28.84 31.34
N LEU A 339 -21.48 28.01 30.93
CA LEU A 339 -20.36 28.42 30.07
C LEU A 339 -20.81 28.74 28.64
N ALA A 340 -21.75 27.97 28.09
CA ALA A 340 -22.35 28.23 26.78
C ALA A 340 -23.27 29.46 26.77
N ALA A 341 -23.86 29.82 27.92
CA ALA A 341 -24.76 30.95 28.08
C ALA A 341 -24.09 32.27 28.53
N SER A 342 -22.76 32.32 28.59
CA SER A 342 -22.01 33.56 28.88
C SER A 342 -21.83 34.37 27.59
N PRO A 343 -22.54 35.50 27.38
CA PRO A 343 -22.22 36.39 26.27
C PRO A 343 -20.90 37.10 26.58
N VAL A 344 -20.02 37.04 25.60
CA VAL A 344 -18.76 37.78 25.50
C VAL A 344 -19.01 39.26 25.77
N ARG A 345 -18.76 39.74 27.00
CA ARG A 345 -18.60 41.17 27.27
C ARG A 345 -17.12 41.52 27.05
N ARG A 346 -16.76 41.64 25.76
CA ARG A 346 -15.51 42.27 25.30
C ARG A 346 -15.49 43.72 25.76
N LEU A 347 -14.39 44.10 26.42
CA LEU A 347 -13.52 45.21 26.02
C LEU A 347 -14.19 46.29 25.17
N ARG A 348 -14.68 47.36 25.81
CA ARG A 348 -14.79 48.70 25.22
C ARG A 348 -14.86 49.75 26.32
N GLY A 349 -13.84 50.61 26.42
CA GLY A 349 -13.88 51.80 27.27
C GLY A 349 -12.55 52.34 27.77
N GLU A 350 -11.56 52.57 26.89
CA GLU A 350 -10.69 53.75 27.04
C GLU A 350 -11.43 54.96 26.45
N GLY A 351 -11.40 56.11 27.13
CA GLY A 351 -11.84 57.40 26.57
C GLY A 351 -12.50 58.38 27.55
N SER A 352 -11.68 59.28 28.12
CA SER A 352 -11.97 60.68 28.49
C SER A 352 -13.21 61.04 29.35
N ALA A 353 -12.95 61.52 30.57
CA ALA A 353 -13.24 62.89 31.01
C ALA A 353 -12.48 63.18 32.32
#